data_AF-A0A920WP96-F1
#
_entry.id   AF-A0A920WP96-F1
#
_cell.length_a   1.000
_cell.length_b   1.000
_cell.length_c   1.000
_cell.angle_alpha   90.00
_cell.angle_beta   90.00
_cell.angle_gamma   90.00
#
_symmetry.space_group_name_H-M   'P 1'
#
loop_
_entity.id
_entity.type
_entity.pdbx_description
1 polymer ?
#
loop_
_entity_poly.entity_id
_entity_poly.type
_entity_poly.pdbx_seq_one_letter_code
_entity_poly.pdbx_strand_id
1 'polypeptide(L)' 'MTRRLTDHSVLTFDCYGTLIDWEAGIWEAFQPCLERTQRLGSRETP' A
#
# COMPACT_ATOMS: atom_id res chain seq x y z
N MET A 1 -33.56 17.94 11.08
CA MET A 1 -32.52 18.97 10.83
C MET A 1 -31.28 18.27 10.29
N THR A 2 -30.82 18.61 9.09
CA THR A 2 -29.58 18.07 8.53
C THR A 2 -28.39 18.86 9.06
N ARG A 3 -27.35 18.18 9.54
CA ARG A 3 -26.10 18.83 9.96
C ARG A 3 -25.21 19.12 8.77
N ARG A 4 -24.50 20.23 8.82
CA ARG A 4 -23.50 20.64 7.82
C ARG A 4 -22.13 20.15 8.27
N LEU A 5 -21.23 19.93 7.32
CA LEU A 5 -19.86 19.51 7.60
C LEU A 5 -19.12 20.51 8.52
N THR A 6 -19.41 21.79 8.36
CA THR A 6 -18.84 22.89 9.17
C THR A 6 -19.32 22.91 10.62
N ASP A 7 -20.33 22.13 10.97
CA ASP A 7 -20.83 22.05 12.35
C ASP A 7 -19.93 21.15 13.22
N HIS A 8 -18.89 20.53 12.64
CA HIS A 8 -17.92 19.67 13.32
C HIS A 8 -16.57 20.38 13.51
N SER A 9 -15.96 20.25 14.69
CA SER A 9 -14.65 20.85 15.00
C SER A 9 -13.45 19.99 14.59
N VAL A 10 -13.65 18.70 14.35
CA VAL A 10 -12.60 17.74 14.01
C VAL A 10 -13.08 16.79 12.93
N LEU A 11 -12.20 16.48 11.98
CA LEU A 11 -12.37 15.43 10.99
C LEU A 11 -11.25 14.40 11.15
N THR A 12 -11.60 13.13 11.18
CA THR A 12 -10.65 12.02 11.21
C THR A 12 -10.68 11.32 9.86
N PHE A 13 -9.50 11.02 9.32
CA PHE A 13 -9.36 10.30 8.07
C PHE A 13 -8.74 8.93 8.33
N ASP A 14 -9.15 7.95 7.54
CA ASP A 14 -8.47 6.67 7.46
C ASP A 14 -7.10 6.83 6.80
N CYS A 15 -6.18 5.91 7.04
CA CYS A 15 -4.81 5.99 6.51
C CYS A 15 -4.65 5.26 5.17
N TYR A 16 -5.10 4.01 5.06
CA TYR A 16 -4.77 3.13 3.94
C TYR A 16 -5.73 3.29 2.77
N GLY A 17 -5.25 3.79 1.64
CA GLY A 17 -6.08 4.05 0.46
C GLY A 17 -6.88 5.36 0.56
N THR A 18 -6.79 6.05 1.70
CA THR A 18 -7.30 7.42 1.88
C THR A 18 -6.16 8.43 1.90
N LEU A 19 -5.17 8.25 2.79
CA LEU A 19 -4.04 9.17 2.91
C LEU A 19 -2.77 8.67 2.23
N ILE A 20 -2.57 7.35 2.17
CA ILE A 20 -1.41 6.74 1.51
C ILE A 20 -1.80 5.61 0.57
N ASP A 21 -1.05 5.47 -0.53
CA ASP A 21 -1.10 4.30 -1.40
C ASP A 21 -0.23 3.20 -0.81
N TRP A 22 -0.85 2.37 0.01
CA TRP A 22 -0.18 1.24 0.64
C TRP A 22 0.00 0.06 -0.33
N GLU A 23 -0.81 -0.05 -1.37
CA GLU A 23 -0.76 -1.18 -2.32
C GLU A 23 0.50 -1.07 -3.17
N ALA A 24 0.73 0.09 -3.78
CA ALA A 24 1.97 0.35 -4.52
C ALA A 24 3.20 0.23 -3.61
N GLY A 25 3.12 0.79 -2.39
CA GLY A 25 4.22 0.73 -1.42
C GLY A 25 4.62 -0.70 -1.06
N ILE A 26 3.65 -1.60 -0.82
CA ILE A 26 3.93 -3.01 -0.58
C ILE A 26 4.49 -3.66 -1.85
N TRP A 27 3.85 -3.46 -3.00
CA TRP A 27 4.28 -4.07 -4.26
C TRP A 27 5.75 -3.75 -4.59
N GLU A 28 6.15 -2.48 -4.45
CA GLU A 28 7.51 -2.00 -4.69
C GLU A 28 8.50 -2.56 -3.66
N ALA A 29 8.14 -2.55 -2.37
CA ALA A 29 9.02 -3.03 -1.31
C ALA A 29 9.37 -4.52 -1.46
N PHE A 30 8.48 -5.33 -2.05
CA PHE A 30 8.70 -6.75 -2.26
C PHE A 30 9.39 -7.10 -3.59
N GLN A 31 9.53 -6.17 -4.55
CA GLN A 31 10.23 -6.44 -5.83
C GLN A 31 11.61 -7.08 -5.65
N PRO A 32 12.51 -6.60 -4.76
CA PRO A 32 13.85 -7.19 -4.61
C PRO A 32 13.82 -8.64 -4.12
N CYS A 33 12.81 -9.01 -3.33
CA CYS A 33 12.62 -10.38 -2.84
C CYS A 33 12.14 -11.32 -3.96
N LEU A 34 11.24 -10.83 -4.82
CA LEU A 34 10.76 -11.54 -6.00
C LEU A 34 11.91 -11.78 -6.99
N GLU A 35 12.69 -10.75 -7.30
CA GLU A 35 13.87 -10.84 -8.17
C GLU A 35 14.89 -11.87 -7.65
N ARG A 36 15.18 -11.86 -6.35
CA ARG A 36 16.09 -12.83 -5.73
C ARG A 36 15.59 -14.26 -5.90
N THR A 37 14.30 -14.50 -5.66
CA THR A 37 13.68 -15.82 -5.79
C THR A 37 13.73 -16.31 -7.23
N GLN A 38 13.41 -15.44 -8.20
CA GLN A 38 13.50 -15.78 -9.63
C GLN A 38 14.92 -16.17 -10.03
N ARG A 39 15.92 -15.39 -9.61
CA ARG A 39 17.35 -15.70 -9.86
C ARG A 39 17.78 -17.04 -9.29
N LEU A 40 17.24 -17.45 -8.14
CA LEU A 40 17.55 -18.75 -7.55
C LEU A 40 16.90 -19.88 -8.34
N GLY A 41 15.63 -19.74 -8.72
CA GLY A 41 14.92 -20.73 -9.55
C GLY A 41 15.57 -20.95 -10.92
N SER A 42 16.14 -19.90 -11.54
CA SER A 42 16.86 -20.02 -12.81
C SER A 42 18.22 -20.73 -12.71
N ARG A 43 18.75 -20.97 -11.51
CA ARG A 43 20.02 -21.68 -11.30
C ARG A 43 19.85 -23.19 -11.13
N GLU A 44 18.62 -23.70 -11.13
CA GLU A 44 18.30 -25.11 -10.91
C GLU A 44 17.88 -25.86 -12.18
N THR A 45 17.91 -25.21 -13.34
CA THR A 45 17.80 -25.88 -14.65
C THR A 45 19.19 -26.27 -15.16
N PRO A 46 19.47 -27.57 -15.43
CA PRO A 46 20.66 -28.02 -16.15
C PRO A 46 20.79 -27.41 -17.55
#